data_AF-A0A317XV55-F1
#
_entry.id   AF-A0A317XV55-F1
#
_cell.length_a   1.000
_cell.length_b   1.000
_cell.length_c   1.000
_cell.angle_alpha   90.00
_cell.angle_beta   90.00
_cell.angle_gamma   90.00
#
_symmetry.space_group_name_H-M   'P 1'
#
loop_
_entity.id
_entity.type
_entity.pdbx_description
1 polymer ?
#
loop_
_entity_poly.entity_id
_entity_poly.type
_entity_poly.pdbx_seq_one_letter_code
_entity_poly.pdbx_strand_id
1 'polypeptide(L)'
;MLRTLVRRAHIHKQGFKFPDRRAPKESHVPHPHPAAPSKIVESFSHFQEVFKSGPHFHPEKLQASSSSSSSSSSSSSSSAAFKVDMKGREVAEDTHLLPERFWKTPALMFSEEEMEAVMLGGPSA
;
A
#
# COMPACT_ATOMS: atom_id res chain seq x y z
N MET A 1 -22.24 32.56 61.49
CA MET A 1 -21.01 32.71 60.65
C MET A 1 -20.77 31.40 59.91
N LEU A 2 -21.22 31.30 58.65
CA LEU A 2 -21.09 30.09 57.82
C LEU A 2 -19.70 30.08 57.15
N ARG A 3 -18.88 29.09 57.48
CA ARG A 3 -17.55 28.88 56.88
C ARG A 3 -17.73 28.05 55.60
N THR A 4 -17.66 28.68 54.44
CA THR A 4 -17.69 28.00 53.14
C THR A 4 -16.33 27.35 52.87
N LEU A 5 -16.27 26.03 52.97
CA LEU A 5 -15.05 25.26 52.72
C LEU A 5 -14.94 24.98 51.22
N VAL A 6 -14.21 25.84 50.50
CA VAL A 6 -13.93 25.68 49.07
C VAL A 6 -12.94 24.52 48.88
N ARG A 7 -13.45 23.33 48.54
CA ARG A 7 -12.60 22.19 48.13
C ARG A 7 -12.02 22.51 46.75
N ARG A 8 -10.72 22.83 46.70
CA ARG A 8 -9.98 22.84 45.43
C ARG A 8 -9.81 21.41 44.95
N ALA A 9 -10.56 21.03 43.91
CA ALA A 9 -10.33 19.79 43.19
C ALA A 9 -8.97 19.91 42.48
N HIS A 10 -7.97 19.15 42.93
CA HIS A 10 -6.76 18.93 42.15
C HIS A 10 -7.16 18.12 40.91
N ILE A 11 -7.32 18.80 39.78
CA ILE A 11 -7.60 18.18 38.49
C ILE A 11 -6.42 17.27 38.17
N HIS A 12 -6.65 15.96 38.20
CA HIS A 12 -5.68 14.93 37.87
C HIS A 12 -5.15 15.18 36.44
N LYS A 13 -3.91 15.69 36.34
CA LYS A 13 -3.22 15.83 35.05
C LYS A 13 -2.65 14.47 34.68
N GLN A 14 -3.11 13.92 33.56
CA GLN A 14 -2.61 12.66 33.03
C GLN A 14 -1.08 12.71 32.88
N GLY A 15 -0.39 11.65 33.31
CA GLY A 15 1.08 11.60 33.40
C GLY A 15 1.80 11.58 32.04
N PHE A 16 1.08 11.36 30.94
CA PHE A 16 1.62 11.39 29.59
C PHE A 16 1.06 12.60 28.83
N LYS A 17 1.95 13.32 28.15
CA LYS A 17 1.60 14.44 27.28
C LYS A 17 1.71 13.97 25.84
N PHE A 18 0.69 14.27 25.05
CA PHE A 18 0.76 14.02 23.62
C PHE A 18 1.72 15.01 22.96
N PRO A 19 2.56 14.56 22.02
CA PRO A 19 3.36 15.46 21.21
C PRO A 19 2.46 16.49 20.51
N ASP A 20 2.87 17.76 20.54
CA ASP A 20 2.12 18.82 19.87
C ASP A 20 2.23 18.64 18.35
N ARG A 21 1.08 18.54 17.68
CA ARG A 21 0.99 18.37 16.23
C ARG A 21 1.51 19.58 15.46
N ARG A 22 1.61 20.75 16.11
CA ARG A 22 2.10 22.01 15.53
C ARG A 22 3.58 22.27 15.82
N ALA A 23 4.25 21.41 16.57
CA ALA A 23 5.67 21.55 16.82
C ALA A 23 6.47 21.43 15.50
N PRO A 24 7.48 22.29 15.26
CA PRO A 24 8.39 22.13 14.14
C PRO A 24 9.02 20.73 14.17
N LYS A 25 8.92 20.00 13.07
CA LYS A 25 9.59 18.71 12.92
C LYS A 25 11.04 18.97 12.57
N GLU A 26 11.96 18.27 13.23
CA GLU A 26 13.37 18.32 12.86
C GLU A 26 13.54 17.81 11.42
N SER A 27 14.33 18.54 10.63
CA SER A 27 14.68 18.13 9.27
C SER A 27 15.67 16.96 9.36
N HIS A 28 15.19 15.74 9.17
CA HIS A 28 16.07 14.57 9.10
C HIS A 28 16.80 14.52 7.75
N VAL A 29 18.07 14.13 7.78
CA VAL A 29 18.81 13.77 6.57
C VAL A 29 18.46 12.32 6.22
N PRO A 30 17.96 12.03 5.00
CA PRO A 30 17.67 10.66 4.62
C PRO A 30 18.97 9.85 4.52
N HIS A 31 18.96 8.65 5.09
CA HIS A 31 20.08 7.70 5.09
C HIS A 31 19.65 6.37 4.45
N PRO A 32 20.59 5.62 3.85
CA PRO A 32 20.27 4.30 3.31
C PRO A 32 19.88 3.36 4.45
N HIS A 33 18.97 2.42 4.18
CA HIS A 33 18.53 1.44 5.17
C HIS A 33 19.71 0.51 5.56
N PRO A 34 19.88 0.16 6.85
CA PRO A 34 21.02 -0.66 7.30
C PRO A 34 21.06 -2.05 6.66
N ALA A 35 19.91 -2.61 6.26
CA ALA A 35 19.82 -3.89 5.55
C ALA A 35 19.76 -3.75 4.02
N ALA A 36 20.08 -2.57 3.46
CA ALA A 36 20.10 -2.39 2.02
C ALA A 36 21.30 -3.14 1.40
N PRO A 37 21.14 -3.77 0.24
CA PRO A 37 22.26 -4.31 -0.54
C PRO A 37 23.35 -3.26 -0.77
N SER A 38 24.62 -3.65 -0.70
CA SER A 38 25.78 -2.73 -0.82
C SER A 38 25.72 -1.84 -2.07
N LYS A 39 25.30 -2.43 -3.20
CA LYS A 39 25.09 -1.71 -4.47
C LYS A 39 24.14 -0.51 -4.35
N ILE A 40 23.11 -0.62 -3.51
CA ILE A 40 22.10 0.43 -3.30
C ILE A 40 22.61 1.48 -2.34
N VAL A 41 23.38 1.07 -1.33
CA VAL A 41 24.04 1.98 -0.38
C VAL A 41 25.01 2.91 -1.10
N GLU A 42 25.81 2.38 -2.03
CA GLU A 42 26.76 3.14 -2.84
C GLU A 42 26.07 4.14 -3.78
N SER A 43 24.92 3.78 -4.37
CA SER A 43 24.17 4.65 -5.29
C SER A 43 23.11 5.53 -4.62
N PHE A 44 23.04 5.57 -3.29
CA PHE A 44 21.93 6.20 -2.57
C PHE A 44 21.86 7.72 -2.78
N SER A 45 23.01 8.40 -2.90
CA SER A 45 23.06 9.84 -3.18
C SER A 45 22.45 10.18 -4.53
N HIS A 46 22.71 9.35 -5.55
CA HIS A 46 22.13 9.52 -6.88
C HIS A 46 20.62 9.24 -6.86
N PHE A 47 20.16 8.24 -6.11
CA PHE A 47 18.72 8.03 -5.89
C PHE A 47 18.05 9.26 -5.26
N GLN A 48 18.66 9.89 -4.26
CA GLN A 48 18.13 11.11 -3.67
C GLN A 48 18.06 12.26 -4.67
N GLU A 49 19.06 12.39 -5.54
CA GLU A 49 19.09 13.41 -6.59
C GLU A 49 17.96 13.17 -7.59
N VAL A 50 17.80 11.94 -8.11
CA VAL A 50 16.72 11.55 -9.02
C VAL A 50 15.34 11.71 -8.37
N PHE A 51 15.22 11.40 -7.08
CA PHE A 51 13.98 11.57 -6.31
C PHE A 51 13.62 13.05 -6.13
N LYS A 52 14.60 13.91 -5.82
CA LYS A 52 14.42 15.37 -5.67
C LYS A 52 14.18 16.06 -7.01
N SER A 53 14.93 15.67 -8.04
CA SER A 53 14.74 16.17 -9.40
C SER A 53 13.45 15.65 -10.02
N GLY A 54 12.94 14.54 -9.49
CA GLY A 54 11.65 13.94 -9.82
C GLY A 54 11.60 13.32 -11.22
N PRO A 55 10.96 12.15 -11.34
CA PRO A 55 9.90 11.96 -12.30
C PRO A 55 8.60 12.37 -11.60
N HIS A 56 8.19 13.63 -11.71
CA HIS A 56 6.76 13.77 -12.00
C HIS A 56 6.56 12.97 -13.29
N PHE A 57 5.69 11.96 -13.29
CA PHE A 57 5.49 11.03 -14.40
C PHE A 57 5.63 11.73 -15.77
N HIS A 58 6.81 11.66 -16.38
CA HIS A 58 7.08 12.18 -17.70
C HIS A 58 7.14 10.96 -18.61
N PRO A 59 6.04 10.66 -19.33
CA PRO A 59 5.87 9.41 -20.07
C PRO A 59 6.95 9.16 -21.13
N GLU A 60 7.68 10.21 -21.53
CA GLU A 60 8.76 10.14 -22.51
C GLU A 60 9.99 9.34 -22.02
N LYS A 61 10.27 9.31 -20.71
CA LYS A 61 11.45 8.61 -20.16
C LYS A 61 11.26 7.09 -20.01
N LEU A 62 10.05 6.57 -20.28
CA LEU A 62 9.71 5.14 -20.10
C LEU A 62 9.98 4.27 -21.34
N GLN A 63 10.36 4.84 -22.49
CA GLN A 63 10.49 4.08 -23.75
C GLN A 63 11.88 3.47 -24.04
N ALA A 64 12.83 3.49 -23.10
CA ALA A 64 14.22 3.11 -23.39
C ALA A 64 14.63 1.68 -22.99
N SER A 65 13.72 0.73 -22.82
CA SER A 65 14.10 -0.67 -22.50
C SER A 65 13.21 -1.74 -23.15
N SER A 66 12.81 -1.57 -24.40
CA SER A 66 12.08 -2.57 -25.19
C SER A 66 12.96 -3.29 -26.22
N SER A 67 14.20 -3.64 -25.87
CA SER A 67 15.07 -4.41 -26.75
C SER A 67 15.98 -5.38 -26.01
N SER A 68 15.40 -6.45 -25.44
CA SER A 68 15.96 -7.82 -25.50
C SER A 68 15.30 -8.74 -24.45
N SER A 69 14.42 -9.66 -24.90
CA SER A 69 14.54 -11.09 -24.60
C SER A 69 13.30 -11.87 -25.09
N SER A 70 13.53 -12.63 -26.15
CA SER A 70 13.01 -13.98 -26.42
C SER A 70 11.51 -14.26 -26.27
N SER A 71 10.91 -14.48 -27.44
CA SER A 71 9.77 -15.36 -27.69
C SER A 71 9.77 -16.62 -26.83
N SER A 72 8.76 -16.78 -25.99
CA SER A 72 8.28 -18.08 -25.53
C SER A 72 6.80 -18.20 -25.90
N SER A 73 6.57 -18.84 -27.03
CA SER A 73 5.29 -19.44 -27.38
C SER A 73 5.02 -20.58 -26.38
N SER A 74 4.00 -20.43 -25.55
CA SER A 74 3.40 -21.55 -24.83
C SER A 74 1.89 -21.43 -24.94
N SER A 75 1.36 -22.25 -25.84
CA SER A 75 -0.02 -22.73 -25.86
C SER A 75 -0.53 -23.11 -24.48
N SER A 76 -1.74 -22.72 -24.13
CA SER A 76 -2.67 -23.62 -23.41
C SER A 76 -4.04 -22.99 -23.18
N SER A 77 -5.04 -23.81 -23.49
CA SER A 77 -6.36 -23.91 -22.88
C SER A 77 -7.29 -22.70 -22.96
N SER A 78 -8.12 -22.77 -23.99
CA SER A 78 -9.55 -22.48 -23.94
C SER A 78 -10.19 -22.82 -22.58
N SER A 79 -10.54 -21.78 -21.83
CA SER A 79 -11.74 -21.78 -20.99
C SER A 79 -12.39 -20.42 -21.18
N ALA A 80 -13.71 -20.43 -21.34
CA ALA A 80 -14.53 -19.27 -21.66
C ALA A 80 -14.52 -18.26 -20.50
N ALA A 81 -13.45 -17.48 -20.40
CA ALA A 81 -13.37 -16.29 -19.57
C ALA A 81 -13.52 -15.08 -20.49
N PHE A 82 -14.48 -14.22 -20.19
CA PHE A 82 -14.69 -12.93 -20.82
C PHE A 82 -13.34 -12.20 -21.00
N LYS A 83 -12.77 -12.24 -22.21
CA LYS A 83 -11.49 -11.60 -22.51
C LYS A 83 -11.76 -10.12 -22.74
N VAL A 84 -11.94 -9.37 -21.66
CA VAL A 84 -12.05 -7.92 -21.70
C VAL A 84 -10.67 -7.37 -21.99
N ASP A 85 -10.49 -6.79 -23.18
CA ASP A 85 -9.22 -6.22 -23.60
C ASP A 85 -8.96 -4.91 -22.82
N MET A 86 -7.97 -4.92 -21.91
CA MET A 86 -7.54 -3.75 -21.13
C MET A 86 -6.65 -2.79 -21.94
N LYS A 87 -6.49 -3.04 -23.26
CA LYS A 87 -5.61 -2.28 -24.14
C LYS A 87 -6.14 -0.85 -24.33
N GLY A 88 -5.60 0.09 -23.55
CA GLY A 88 -5.93 1.51 -23.63
C GLY A 88 -6.79 2.05 -22.48
N ARG A 89 -7.11 1.23 -21.47
CA ARG A 89 -7.73 1.72 -20.22
C ARG A 89 -6.66 1.92 -19.14
N GLU A 90 -6.57 3.14 -18.61
CA GLU A 90 -5.64 3.49 -17.54
C GLU A 90 -6.11 3.00 -16.16
N VAL A 91 -7.42 2.75 -15.99
CA VAL A 91 -8.04 2.31 -14.74
C VAL A 91 -8.97 1.13 -14.99
N ALA A 92 -8.84 0.09 -14.17
CA ALA A 92 -9.77 -1.03 -14.13
C ALA A 92 -10.90 -0.72 -13.13
N GLU A 93 -12.11 -0.58 -13.63
CA GLU A 93 -13.31 -0.32 -12.80
C GLU A 93 -13.81 -1.57 -12.05
N ASP A 94 -13.41 -2.76 -12.49
CA ASP A 94 -13.77 -4.04 -11.89
C ASP A 94 -12.50 -4.83 -11.56
N THR A 95 -12.46 -5.38 -10.33
CA THR A 95 -11.35 -6.16 -9.80
C THR A 95 -11.04 -7.41 -10.63
N HIS A 96 -12.04 -8.02 -11.27
CA HIS A 96 -11.85 -9.22 -12.09
C HIS A 96 -11.19 -8.91 -13.45
N LEU A 97 -11.07 -7.64 -13.82
CA LEU A 97 -10.36 -7.19 -15.02
C LEU A 97 -8.84 -7.12 -14.80
N LEU A 98 -8.39 -7.15 -13.54
CA LEU A 98 -6.97 -7.16 -13.20
C LEU A 98 -6.35 -8.54 -13.48
N PRO A 99 -5.02 -8.61 -13.66
CA PRO A 99 -4.31 -9.88 -13.73
C PRO A 99 -4.64 -10.76 -12.53
N GLU A 100 -4.73 -12.07 -12.75
CA GLU A 100 -5.23 -13.03 -11.75
C GLU A 100 -4.52 -12.97 -10.40
N ARG A 101 -3.23 -12.61 -10.39
CA ARG A 101 -2.45 -12.44 -9.16
C ARG A 101 -3.02 -11.39 -8.19
N PHE A 102 -3.82 -10.45 -8.67
CA PHE A 102 -4.38 -9.36 -7.85
C PHE A 102 -5.75 -9.70 -7.25
N TRP A 103 -6.52 -10.60 -7.85
CA TRP A 103 -7.85 -10.96 -7.36
C TRP A 103 -7.99 -12.42 -6.90
N LYS A 104 -7.17 -13.35 -7.42
CA LYS A 104 -7.05 -14.72 -6.89
C LYS A 104 -6.11 -14.77 -5.70
N THR A 105 -6.44 -14.03 -4.64
CA THR A 105 -5.69 -14.09 -3.37
C THR A 105 -6.47 -14.93 -2.35
N PRO A 106 -5.80 -15.63 -1.42
CA PRO A 106 -6.47 -16.40 -0.38
C PRO A 106 -7.43 -15.59 0.50
N ALA A 107 -7.25 -14.26 0.56
CA ALA A 107 -8.11 -13.37 1.32
C ALA A 107 -9.39 -12.94 0.57
N LEU A 108 -9.40 -13.04 -0.76
CA LEU A 108 -10.55 -12.67 -1.61
C LEU A 108 -11.35 -13.89 -2.09
N MET A 109 -10.76 -15.08 -2.03
CA MET A 109 -11.45 -16.32 -2.38
C MET A 109 -12.11 -16.91 -1.13
N PHE A 110 -13.44 -17.10 -1.18
CA PHE A 110 -14.14 -17.83 -0.15
C PHE A 110 -13.65 -19.28 -0.09
N SER A 111 -13.29 -19.72 1.11
CA SER A 111 -13.13 -21.15 1.39
C SER A 111 -14.49 -21.85 1.32
N GLU A 112 -14.47 -23.17 1.13
CA GLU A 112 -15.70 -23.98 1.07
C GLU A 112 -16.54 -23.81 2.35
N GLU A 113 -15.88 -23.77 3.51
CA GLU A 113 -16.51 -23.58 4.82
C GLU A 113 -17.19 -22.21 4.93
N GLU A 114 -16.56 -21.16 4.39
CA GLU A 114 -17.13 -19.81 4.39
C GLU A 114 -18.28 -19.70 3.38
N MET A 115 -18.17 -20.34 2.22
CA MET A 115 -19.24 -20.37 1.22
C MET A 115 -20.47 -21.10 1.78
N GLU A 116 -20.25 -22.22 2.47
CA GLU A 116 -21.29 -22.95 3.20
C GLU A 116 -21.91 -22.09 4.31
N ALA A 117 -21.09 -21.41 5.11
CA ALA A 117 -21.58 -20.51 6.15
C ALA A 117 -22.42 -19.34 5.60
N VAL A 118 -22.03 -18.76 4.46
CA VAL A 118 -22.78 -17.67 3.80
C VAL A 118 -24.10 -18.20 3.23
N MET A 119 -24.09 -19.39 2.60
CA MET A 119 -25.29 -20.01 2.03
C MET A 119 -26.28 -20.49 3.10
N LEU A 120 -25.77 -20.95 4.25
CA LEU A 120 -26.58 -21.37 5.39
C LEU A 120 -26.97 -20.21 6.32
N GLY A 121 -26.55 -18.97 6.02
CA GLY A 121 -27.01 -17.75 6.71
C GLY A 121 -26.23 -17.36 7.97
N GLY A 122 -25.02 -17.87 8.18
CA GLY A 122 -24.21 -17.62 9.38
C GLY A 122 -24.70 -18.39 10.61
N PRO A 123 -23.92 -18.44 11.71
CA PRO A 123 -24.05 -19.47 12.73
C PRO A 123 -25.40 -19.45 13.45
N SER A 124 -26.05 -20.61 13.52
CA SER A 124 -27.00 -20.93 14.58
C SER A 124 -26.21 -21.02 15.90
N ALA A 125 -26.21 -19.95 16.68
CA ALA A 125 -25.82 -19.93 18.09
C ALA A 125 -26.79 -19.05 18.88
#